data_AF-A0A2M3ZCV7-F1
#
_entry.id   AF-A0A2M3ZCV7-F1
#
_cell.length_a   1.000
_cell.length_b   1.000
_cell.length_c   1.000
_cell.angle_alpha   90.00
_cell.angle_beta   90.00
_cell.angle_gamma   90.00
#
_symmetry.space_group_name_H-M   'P 1'
#
loop_
_entity.id
_entity.type
_entity.pdbx_description
1 polymer ?
#
loop_
_entity_poly.entity_id
_entity_poly.type
_entity_poly.pdbx_seq_one_letter_code
_entity_poly.pdbx_strand_id
1 'polypeptide(L)'
;MARNGLDELPNGVTLCETQVAGHTAAQGCLGLLKSSNDGTVLKPTGKLHCGIREIAFYEQLKALQAVPLSTERSTEPITTGSLEQLSSLVPRYYGHPKLPIGGKEMEFIQLEDLTEGYEQPCIMDVKIGRRTWDPMATPEKRKAEESKYKACRQTFGLCIPGFQVYSVHDCDDRKDRLVRHGKDYGKQLTESNIRDAFQLFLNATPDGRVNQALIHSLLHDVRQIQGWSHCQTTFRLYSSSVLLLYDAAHLKTSMKQSKSLTR
;
A
#
# COMPACT_ATOMS: atom_id res chain seq x y z
N MET A 1 -25.02 -14.75 18.35
CA MET A 1 -24.43 -13.45 17.97
C MET A 1 -22.95 -13.51 18.30
N ALA A 2 -22.08 -13.67 17.29
CA ALA A 2 -20.64 -13.72 17.52
C ALA A 2 -20.14 -12.30 17.83
N ARG A 3 -19.56 -12.10 19.00
CA ARG A 3 -18.93 -10.83 19.40
C ARG A 3 -17.74 -10.61 18.46
N ASN A 4 -17.70 -9.49 17.75
CA ASN A 4 -16.55 -9.13 16.95
C ASN A 4 -15.37 -8.95 17.90
N GLY A 5 -14.23 -9.61 17.66
CA GLY A 5 -13.01 -9.53 18.48
C GLY A 5 -12.30 -8.16 18.43
N LEU A 6 -13.04 -7.09 18.15
CA LEU A 6 -12.60 -5.70 18.12
C LEU A 6 -12.62 -5.05 19.51
N ASP A 7 -13.38 -5.61 20.46
CA ASP A 7 -13.53 -5.07 21.82
C ASP A 7 -12.37 -5.42 22.77
N GLU A 8 -11.37 -6.20 22.32
CA GLU A 8 -10.24 -6.67 23.13
C GLU A 8 -8.90 -6.51 22.39
N LEU A 9 -8.63 -5.30 21.88
CA LEU A 9 -7.28 -4.95 21.45
C LEU A 9 -6.40 -4.64 22.68
N PRO A 10 -5.13 -5.06 22.71
CA PRO A 10 -4.19 -4.68 23.76
C PRO A 10 -4.05 -3.16 23.88
N ASN A 11 -3.71 -2.69 25.08
CA ASN A 11 -3.41 -1.29 25.32
C ASN A 11 -2.31 -0.79 24.36
N GLY A 12 -2.56 0.37 23.74
CA GLY A 12 -1.64 0.97 22.77
C GLY A 12 -1.70 0.35 21.37
N VAL A 13 -2.72 -0.45 21.07
CA VAL A 13 -2.96 -0.99 19.73
C VAL A 13 -4.34 -0.56 19.23
N THR A 14 -4.39 0.02 18.03
CA THR A 14 -5.63 0.48 17.40
C THR A 14 -5.77 -0.09 15.98
N LEU A 15 -6.96 0.01 15.38
CA LEU A 15 -7.14 -0.32 13.98
C LEU A 15 -6.38 0.68 13.09
N CYS A 16 -5.71 0.18 12.06
CA CYS A 16 -5.08 1.02 11.05
C CYS A 16 -6.14 1.57 10.09
N GLU A 17 -6.59 2.80 10.32
CA GLU A 17 -7.64 3.45 9.52
C GLU A 17 -7.24 3.66 8.06
N THR A 18 -5.94 3.76 7.79
CA THR A 18 -5.36 3.96 6.45
C THR A 18 -5.33 2.68 5.60
N GLN A 19 -5.80 1.54 6.10
CA GLN A 19 -5.88 0.31 5.31
C GLN A 19 -6.94 0.42 4.19
N VAL A 20 -6.49 0.45 2.93
CA VAL A 20 -7.37 0.58 1.74
C VAL A 20 -7.72 -0.75 1.05
N ALA A 21 -7.00 -1.82 1.36
CA ALA A 21 -7.11 -3.10 0.67
C ALA A 21 -6.77 -4.31 1.58
N GLY A 22 -6.87 -5.52 1.02
CA GLY A 22 -6.58 -6.77 1.74
C GLY A 22 -7.74 -7.25 2.60
N HIS A 23 -7.41 -7.92 3.72
CA HIS A 23 -8.36 -8.38 4.74
C HIS A 23 -8.57 -7.23 5.72
N THR A 24 -9.68 -6.51 5.56
CA THR A 24 -10.01 -5.34 6.38
C THR A 24 -10.95 -5.73 7.52
N ALA A 25 -11.01 -4.91 8.57
CA ALA A 25 -11.99 -5.06 9.65
C ALA A 25 -13.44 -5.13 9.13
N ALA A 26 -13.74 -4.33 8.10
CA ALA A 26 -15.04 -4.33 7.43
C ALA A 26 -15.43 -5.67 6.76
N GLN A 27 -14.49 -6.60 6.58
CA GLN A 27 -14.72 -7.95 6.05
C GLN A 27 -14.82 -9.01 7.15
N GLY A 28 -14.95 -8.60 8.42
CA GLY A 28 -14.98 -9.50 9.57
C GLY A 28 -13.61 -10.12 9.90
N CYS A 29 -12.53 -9.56 9.35
CA CYS A 29 -11.16 -9.91 9.71
C CYS A 29 -10.63 -8.93 10.76
N LEU A 30 -9.45 -9.18 11.36
CA LEU A 30 -8.86 -8.23 12.32
C LEU A 30 -8.44 -6.91 11.65
N GLY A 31 -7.97 -6.96 10.40
CA GLY A 31 -7.37 -5.80 9.73
C GLY A 31 -5.89 -5.60 10.12
N LEU A 32 -5.28 -4.58 9.52
CA LEU A 32 -4.00 -4.04 9.99
C LEU A 32 -4.24 -3.30 11.30
N LEU A 33 -3.31 -3.41 12.24
CA LEU A 33 -3.32 -2.66 13.48
C LEU A 33 -2.18 -1.65 13.48
N LYS A 34 -2.29 -0.59 14.28
CA LYS A 34 -1.24 0.39 14.51
C LYS A 34 -0.84 0.34 15.99
N SER A 35 0.46 0.31 16.25
CA SER A 35 1.05 0.39 17.58
C SER A 35 1.33 1.86 17.91
N SER A 36 0.70 2.39 18.95
CA SER A 36 0.93 3.76 19.41
C SER A 36 2.27 3.94 20.13
N ASN A 37 2.89 2.84 20.56
CA ASN A 37 4.12 2.88 21.36
C ASN A 37 5.35 3.21 20.51
N ASP A 38 5.35 2.76 19.26
CA ASP A 38 6.49 2.86 18.34
C ASP A 38 6.12 3.35 16.93
N GLY A 39 4.83 3.65 16.68
CA GLY A 39 4.36 4.13 15.39
C GLY A 39 4.37 3.08 14.28
N THR A 40 4.51 1.79 14.61
CA THR A 40 4.57 0.71 13.62
C THR A 40 3.19 0.16 13.24
N VAL A 41 3.12 -0.52 12.11
CA VAL A 41 1.96 -1.29 11.66
C VAL A 41 2.16 -2.76 11.97
N LEU A 42 1.14 -3.38 12.57
CA LEU A 42 1.08 -4.80 12.85
C LEU A 42 0.14 -5.47 11.83
N LYS A 43 0.73 -6.28 10.96
CA LYS A 43 0.01 -7.04 9.94
C LYS A 43 -0.24 -8.47 10.42
N PRO A 44 -1.49 -8.92 10.59
CA PRO A 44 -1.76 -10.32 10.93
C PRO A 44 -1.22 -11.25 9.83
N THR A 45 -0.52 -12.31 10.22
CA THR A 45 0.07 -13.32 9.31
C THR A 45 -0.97 -14.06 8.44
N GLY A 46 -2.26 -13.97 8.79
CA GLY A 46 -3.38 -14.45 7.99
C GLY A 46 -3.38 -15.98 7.86
N LYS A 47 -3.23 -16.50 6.64
CA LYS A 47 -3.16 -17.95 6.40
C LYS A 47 -1.76 -18.46 6.73
N LEU A 48 -1.67 -19.60 7.42
CA LEU A 48 -0.41 -20.19 7.90
C LEU A 48 0.75 -20.14 6.88
N HIS A 49 0.58 -20.73 5.69
CA HIS A 49 1.64 -20.73 4.68
C HIS A 49 1.93 -19.37 4.03
N CYS A 50 0.96 -18.44 4.03
CA CYS A 50 1.20 -17.08 3.58
C CYS A 50 2.06 -16.32 4.60
N GLY A 51 1.69 -16.42 5.89
CA GLY A 51 2.43 -15.83 7.00
C GLY A 51 3.88 -16.31 7.06
N ILE A 52 4.11 -17.62 7.03
CA ILE A 52 5.46 -18.21 7.06
C ILE A 52 6.33 -17.67 5.91
N ARG A 53 5.78 -17.60 4.69
CA ARG A 53 6.53 -17.11 3.52
C ARG A 53 6.81 -15.62 3.59
N GLU A 54 5.87 -14.83 4.12
CA GLU A 54 6.05 -13.38 4.27
C GLU A 54 7.06 -13.05 5.37
N ILE A 55 7.03 -13.75 6.51
CA ILE A 55 8.07 -13.64 7.56
C ILE A 55 9.43 -14.03 7.00
N ALA A 56 9.53 -15.18 6.31
CA ALA A 56 10.79 -15.62 5.72
C ALA A 56 11.34 -14.65 4.66
N PHE A 57 10.46 -13.94 3.95
CA PHE A 57 10.85 -12.88 3.02
C PHE A 57 11.48 -11.69 3.76
N TYR A 58 10.83 -11.19 4.81
CA TYR A 58 11.33 -10.02 5.56
C TYR A 58 12.55 -10.34 6.44
N GLU A 59 12.66 -11.54 7.01
CA GLU A 59 13.84 -11.95 7.77
C GLU A 59 15.12 -11.92 6.92
N GLN A 60 15.03 -12.21 5.62
CA GLN A 60 16.18 -12.09 4.70
C GLN A 60 16.67 -10.63 4.54
N LEU A 61 15.79 -9.65 4.77
CA LEU A 61 16.07 -8.22 4.60
C LEU A 61 16.46 -7.53 5.92
N LYS A 62 16.13 -8.14 7.05
CA LYS A 62 16.27 -7.53 8.39
C LYS A 62 17.68 -7.00 8.68
N ALA A 63 18.71 -7.80 8.40
CA ALA A 63 20.10 -7.39 8.62
C ALA A 63 20.51 -6.21 7.72
N LEU A 64 19.98 -6.15 6.50
CA LEU A 64 20.25 -5.07 5.55
C LEU A 64 19.53 -3.77 5.92
N GLN A 65 18.36 -3.88 6.57
CA GLN A 65 17.57 -2.74 7.05
C GLN A 65 18.05 -2.17 8.40
N ALA A 66 18.95 -2.88 9.10
CA ALA A 66 19.55 -2.42 10.35
C ALA A 66 20.61 -1.32 10.14
N VAL A 67 21.09 -1.16 8.91
CA VAL A 67 21.96 -0.05 8.53
C VAL A 67 21.12 1.23 8.44
N PRO A 68 21.53 2.34 9.09
CA PRO A 68 20.83 3.61 8.98
C PRO A 68 20.67 3.98 7.50
N LEU A 69 19.43 4.14 7.04
CA LEU A 69 19.20 4.70 5.71
C LEU A 69 19.77 6.12 5.71
N SER A 70 20.55 6.46 4.68
CA SER A 70 20.76 7.86 4.36
C SER A 70 19.38 8.50 4.20
N THR A 71 19.12 9.59 4.92
CA THR A 71 17.82 10.29 4.90
C THR A 71 17.48 10.83 3.52
N GLU A 72 18.46 10.86 2.60
CA GLU A 72 18.28 11.31 1.24
C GLU A 72 17.78 10.20 0.32
N ARG A 73 16.73 10.55 -0.43
CA ARG A 73 16.16 9.71 -1.48
C ARG A 73 17.24 9.58 -2.57
N SER A 74 17.72 8.36 -2.81
CA SER A 74 18.68 8.11 -3.90
C SER A 74 18.07 8.58 -5.22
N THR A 75 18.70 9.53 -5.88
CA THR A 75 18.31 10.00 -7.22
C THR A 75 18.79 9.05 -8.31
N GLU A 76 19.79 8.23 -8.02
CA GLU A 76 20.35 7.29 -8.97
C GLU A 76 19.38 6.12 -9.22
N PRO A 77 19.18 5.72 -10.49
CA PRO A 77 18.33 4.60 -10.82
C PRO A 77 18.95 3.27 -10.36
N ILE A 78 18.13 2.42 -9.74
CA ILE A 78 18.51 1.03 -9.46
C ILE A 78 18.68 0.28 -10.78
N THR A 79 19.88 -0.24 -10.99
CA THR A 79 20.28 -1.00 -12.19
C THR A 79 20.75 -2.42 -11.86
N THR A 80 20.61 -2.85 -10.60
CA THR A 80 20.94 -4.21 -10.16
C THR A 80 19.76 -4.84 -9.40
N GLY A 81 19.80 -6.16 -9.21
CA GLY A 81 18.72 -6.94 -8.58
C GLY A 81 19.05 -7.38 -7.14
N SER A 82 19.84 -6.60 -6.43
CA SER A 82 20.43 -6.97 -5.13
C SER A 82 19.40 -6.96 -3.99
N LEU A 83 19.71 -7.63 -2.87
CA LEU A 83 18.85 -7.61 -1.68
C LEU A 83 18.95 -6.27 -0.94
N GLU A 84 20.10 -5.60 -1.04
CA GLU A 84 20.39 -4.28 -0.48
C GLU A 84 19.49 -3.21 -1.10
N GLN A 85 19.20 -3.32 -2.39
CA GLN A 85 18.25 -2.43 -3.06
C GLN A 85 16.80 -2.82 -2.74
N LEU A 86 16.50 -4.12 -2.67
CA LEU A 86 15.15 -4.53 -2.28
C LEU A 86 14.80 -4.02 -0.88
N SER A 87 15.76 -4.04 0.05
CA SER A 87 15.55 -3.63 1.43
C SER A 87 15.13 -2.17 1.60
N SER A 88 15.45 -1.30 0.63
CA SER A 88 15.03 0.10 0.57
C SER A 88 13.72 0.34 -0.21
N LEU A 89 13.22 -0.67 -0.93
CA LEU A 89 11.99 -0.62 -1.73
C LEU A 89 10.77 -1.20 -1.00
N VAL A 90 10.97 -1.84 0.15
CA VAL A 90 9.92 -2.43 0.97
C VAL A 90 9.91 -1.81 2.37
N PRO A 91 8.78 -1.85 3.10
CA PRO A 91 8.72 -1.36 4.46
C PRO A 91 9.82 -1.96 5.35
N ARG A 92 10.42 -1.14 6.20
CA ARG A 92 11.29 -1.61 7.28
C ARG A 92 10.56 -2.61 8.16
N TYR A 93 11.23 -3.72 8.44
CA TYR A 93 10.72 -4.81 9.23
C TYR A 93 11.34 -4.85 10.62
N TYR A 94 10.49 -4.94 11.65
CA TYR A 94 10.90 -4.90 13.06
C TYR A 94 10.82 -6.27 13.75
N GLY A 95 10.34 -7.30 13.05
CA GLY A 95 10.13 -8.63 13.60
C GLY A 95 8.69 -9.09 13.48
N HIS A 96 8.38 -10.22 14.10
CA HIS A 96 7.07 -10.85 14.02
C HIS A 96 6.50 -11.16 15.42
N PRO A 97 6.05 -10.13 16.17
CA PRO A 97 5.61 -10.33 17.55
C PRO A 97 4.31 -11.14 17.61
N LYS A 98 4.10 -11.76 18.77
CA LYS A 98 2.84 -12.42 19.11
C LYS A 98 2.10 -11.61 20.15
N LEU A 99 0.81 -11.37 19.92
CA LEU A 99 -0.04 -10.58 20.81
C LEU A 99 -1.32 -11.36 21.16
N PRO A 100 -1.81 -11.24 22.41
CA PRO A 100 -3.10 -11.79 22.78
C PRO A 100 -4.22 -10.90 22.24
N ILE A 101 -5.03 -11.40 21.31
CA ILE A 101 -6.23 -10.73 20.77
C ILE A 101 -7.43 -11.63 21.03
N GLY A 102 -8.46 -11.11 21.72
CA GLY A 102 -9.70 -11.88 21.95
C GLY A 102 -9.45 -13.22 22.68
N GLY A 103 -8.51 -13.24 23.62
CA GLY A 103 -8.09 -14.45 24.36
C GLY A 103 -7.27 -15.48 23.55
N LYS A 104 -6.80 -15.14 22.33
CA LYS A 104 -5.95 -16.02 21.51
C LYS A 104 -4.62 -15.35 21.18
N GLU A 105 -3.54 -16.12 21.24
CA GLU A 105 -2.24 -15.66 20.74
C GLU A 105 -2.28 -15.59 19.21
N MET A 106 -2.01 -14.40 18.66
CA MET A 106 -1.95 -14.15 17.23
C MET A 106 -0.57 -13.62 16.86
N GLU A 107 -0.01 -14.12 15.76
CA GLU A 107 1.29 -13.68 15.24
C GLU A 107 1.12 -12.61 14.16
N PHE A 108 1.92 -11.55 14.28
CA PHE A 108 1.91 -10.39 13.41
C PHE A 108 3.27 -10.22 12.74
N ILE A 109 3.29 -9.52 11.61
CA ILE A 109 4.49 -8.98 10.97
C ILE A 109 4.50 -7.48 11.31
N GLN A 110 5.54 -7.02 12.00
CA GLN A 110 5.69 -5.63 12.42
C GLN A 110 6.50 -4.86 11.37
N LEU A 111 5.86 -3.85 10.76
CA LEU A 111 6.40 -3.06 9.66
C LEU A 111 6.34 -1.58 10.00
N GLU A 112 7.18 -0.77 9.35
CA GLU A 112 7.05 0.69 9.46
C GLU A 112 5.70 1.17 8.92
N ASP A 113 5.15 2.22 9.54
CA ASP A 113 4.02 2.93 8.99
C ASP A 113 4.49 3.93 7.94
N LEU A 114 4.24 3.60 6.67
CA LEU A 114 4.58 4.48 5.54
C LEU A 114 3.77 5.79 5.49
N THR A 115 2.77 5.93 6.38
CA THR A 115 1.92 7.12 6.51
C THR A 115 2.20 7.91 7.79
N GLU A 116 3.21 7.51 8.57
CA GLU A 116 3.61 8.26 9.76
C GLU A 116 3.98 9.70 9.39
N GLY A 117 3.41 10.66 10.11
CA GLY A 117 3.57 12.09 9.84
C GLY A 117 2.70 12.66 8.71
N TYR A 118 1.89 11.86 8.01
CA TYR A 118 0.93 12.39 7.02
C TYR A 118 -0.32 12.92 7.73
N GLU A 119 -0.74 14.14 7.39
CA GLU A 119 -2.00 14.69 7.92
C GLU A 119 -3.22 14.18 7.16
N GLN A 120 -3.11 14.06 5.83
CA GLN A 120 -4.17 13.64 4.93
C GLN A 120 -3.65 12.58 3.95
N PRO A 121 -3.39 11.34 4.44
CA PRO A 121 -2.78 10.29 3.65
C PRO A 121 -3.67 9.84 2.49
N CYS A 122 -3.21 10.02 1.27
CA CYS A 122 -3.79 9.44 0.06
C CYS A 122 -3.02 8.16 -0.30
N ILE A 123 -3.74 7.05 -0.44
CA ILE A 123 -3.14 5.71 -0.56
C ILE A 123 -3.85 4.93 -1.66
N MET A 124 -3.10 4.36 -2.59
CA MET A 124 -3.62 3.45 -3.60
C MET A 124 -2.85 2.14 -3.61
N ASP A 125 -3.55 1.03 -3.36
CA ASP A 125 -3.02 -0.31 -3.54
C ASP A 125 -3.12 -0.67 -5.04
N VAL A 126 -1.96 -0.84 -5.68
CA VAL A 126 -1.87 -1.32 -7.06
C VAL A 126 -1.26 -2.71 -7.05
N LYS A 127 -2.09 -3.73 -7.21
CA LYS A 127 -1.64 -5.12 -7.31
C LYS A 127 -1.04 -5.38 -8.69
N ILE A 128 0.18 -5.89 -8.72
CA ILE A 128 0.95 -6.10 -9.95
C ILE A 128 0.88 -7.55 -10.40
N GLY A 129 0.80 -7.74 -11.72
CA GLY A 129 0.84 -9.02 -12.42
C GLY A 129 -0.47 -9.38 -13.09
N ARG A 130 -0.38 -9.91 -14.33
CA ARG A 130 -1.49 -10.66 -14.97
C ARG A 130 -1.90 -11.86 -14.13
N ARG A 131 -0.93 -12.37 -13.34
CA ARG A 131 -1.07 -13.53 -12.48
C ARG A 131 -1.06 -13.21 -10.98
N THR A 132 -2.20 -13.41 -10.31
CA THR A 132 -2.40 -13.12 -8.87
C THR A 132 -2.46 -14.35 -7.97
N TRP A 133 -2.17 -15.55 -8.48
CA TRP A 133 -2.16 -16.81 -7.73
C TRP A 133 -0.78 -17.47 -7.84
N ASP A 134 -0.28 -17.98 -6.72
CA ASP A 134 1.01 -18.65 -6.68
C ASP A 134 0.96 -20.08 -7.28
N PRO A 135 2.11 -20.68 -7.62
CA PRO A 135 2.16 -22.04 -8.18
C PRO A 135 1.50 -23.12 -7.30
N MET A 136 1.46 -22.93 -5.97
CA MET A 136 0.86 -23.89 -5.04
C MET A 136 -0.64 -23.65 -4.82
N ALA A 137 -1.26 -22.68 -5.51
CA ALA A 137 -2.69 -22.43 -5.40
C ALA A 137 -3.52 -23.60 -5.97
N THR A 138 -4.56 -24.01 -5.24
CA THR A 138 -5.53 -25.04 -5.70
C THR A 138 -6.31 -24.56 -6.93
N PRO A 139 -6.80 -25.46 -7.80
CA PRO A 139 -7.55 -25.10 -9.00
C PRO A 139 -8.72 -24.14 -8.73
N GLU A 140 -9.44 -24.32 -7.63
CA GLU A 140 -10.57 -23.48 -7.21
C GLU A 140 -10.10 -22.07 -6.89
N LYS A 141 -8.98 -21.95 -6.15
CA LYS A 141 -8.35 -20.66 -5.84
C LYS A 141 -7.87 -19.97 -7.13
N ARG A 142 -7.32 -20.71 -8.10
CA ARG A 142 -6.90 -20.15 -9.40
C ARG A 142 -8.10 -19.56 -10.13
N LYS A 143 -9.16 -20.36 -10.32
CA LYS A 143 -10.40 -19.93 -10.99
C LYS A 143 -11.03 -18.71 -10.31
N ALA A 144 -11.04 -18.69 -8.98
CA ALA A 144 -11.57 -17.57 -8.20
C ALA A 144 -10.75 -16.28 -8.32
N GLU A 145 -9.42 -16.36 -8.46
CA GLU A 145 -8.57 -15.20 -8.70
C GLU A 145 -8.63 -14.74 -10.16
N GLU A 146 -8.71 -15.67 -11.11
CA GLU A 146 -8.82 -15.39 -12.54
C GLU A 146 -10.14 -14.74 -12.94
N SER A 147 -11.21 -14.90 -12.16
CA SER A 147 -12.49 -14.23 -12.41
C SER A 147 -12.51 -12.76 -11.97
N LYS A 148 -11.59 -12.32 -11.11
CA LYS A 148 -11.57 -10.95 -10.55
C LYS A 148 -10.75 -10.01 -11.43
N TYR A 149 -11.16 -8.74 -11.56
CA TYR A 149 -10.36 -7.70 -12.24
C TYR A 149 -9.90 -8.08 -13.65
N LYS A 150 -10.71 -8.84 -14.40
CA LYS A 150 -10.29 -9.50 -15.64
C LYS A 150 -9.78 -8.50 -16.69
N ALA A 151 -10.51 -7.41 -16.91
CA ALA A 151 -10.16 -6.38 -17.89
C ALA A 151 -8.78 -5.78 -17.61
N CYS A 152 -8.58 -5.15 -16.44
CA CYS A 152 -7.31 -4.51 -16.12
C CYS A 152 -6.13 -5.49 -16.04
N ARG A 153 -6.32 -6.69 -15.46
CA ARG A 153 -5.23 -7.68 -15.36
C ARG A 153 -4.78 -8.16 -16.72
N GLN A 154 -5.69 -8.39 -17.67
CA GLN A 154 -5.32 -8.89 -18.99
C GLN A 154 -4.60 -7.82 -19.80
N THR A 155 -5.15 -6.59 -19.83
CA THR A 155 -4.62 -5.50 -20.64
C THR A 155 -3.37 -4.88 -20.04
N PHE A 156 -3.41 -4.45 -18.77
CA PHE A 156 -2.35 -3.69 -18.13
C PHE A 156 -1.44 -4.52 -17.23
N GLY A 157 -1.85 -5.75 -16.89
CA GLY A 157 -1.09 -6.56 -15.93
C GLY A 157 -1.13 -5.99 -14.52
N LEU A 158 -2.19 -5.27 -14.14
CA LEU A 158 -2.40 -4.76 -12.79
C LEU A 158 -3.89 -4.72 -12.43
N CYS A 159 -4.19 -4.55 -11.15
CA CYS A 159 -5.51 -4.13 -10.68
C CYS A 159 -5.39 -3.22 -9.45
N ILE A 160 -6.49 -2.54 -9.12
CA ILE A 160 -6.57 -1.60 -7.99
C ILE A 160 -7.57 -2.16 -6.98
N PRO A 161 -7.13 -2.92 -5.95
CA PRO A 161 -8.05 -3.50 -4.98
C PRO A 161 -8.72 -2.47 -4.07
N GLY A 162 -8.12 -1.29 -3.92
CA GLY A 162 -8.72 -0.17 -3.21
C GLY A 162 -7.77 1.01 -3.07
N PHE A 163 -8.35 2.17 -2.83
CA PHE A 163 -7.63 3.40 -2.58
C PHE A 163 -8.46 4.38 -1.75
N GLN A 164 -7.78 5.35 -1.16
CA GLN A 164 -8.35 6.50 -0.51
C GLN A 164 -7.67 7.77 -0.98
N VAL A 165 -8.43 8.85 -1.11
CA VAL A 165 -7.90 10.15 -1.51
C VAL A 165 -8.63 11.27 -0.77
N TYR A 166 -7.87 12.21 -0.25
CA TYR A 166 -8.38 13.49 0.25
C TYR A 166 -8.40 14.50 -0.90
N SER A 167 -9.57 15.07 -1.20
CA SER A 167 -9.68 16.08 -2.25
C SER A 167 -8.94 17.38 -1.87
N VAL A 168 -8.24 17.96 -2.84
CA VAL A 168 -7.56 19.27 -2.70
C VAL A 168 -8.29 20.44 -3.38
N HIS A 169 -9.38 20.16 -4.10
CA HIS A 169 -9.93 21.12 -5.07
C HIS A 169 -10.97 22.10 -4.56
N ASP A 170 -11.49 21.97 -3.34
CA ASP A 170 -12.43 22.99 -2.83
C ASP A 170 -11.97 23.69 -1.55
N CYS A 171 -12.13 25.00 -1.57
CA CYS A 171 -11.73 26.02 -0.60
C CYS A 171 -12.62 26.11 0.66
N ASP A 172 -13.47 25.12 0.90
CA ASP A 172 -14.31 25.08 2.10
C ASP A 172 -13.55 24.27 3.17
N ASP A 173 -13.30 24.87 4.34
CA ASP A 173 -12.44 24.39 5.45
C ASP A 173 -12.89 23.07 6.12
N ARG A 174 -13.70 22.26 5.44
CA ARG A 174 -14.16 20.98 5.93
C ARG A 174 -13.08 19.91 5.76
N LYS A 175 -12.65 19.36 6.89
CA LYS A 175 -11.69 18.24 7.03
C LYS A 175 -12.14 16.93 6.34
N ASP A 176 -13.40 16.80 5.94
CA ASP A 176 -14.02 15.52 5.57
C ASP A 176 -14.29 15.34 4.07
N ARG A 177 -13.25 15.45 3.22
CA ARG A 177 -13.34 15.08 1.79
C ARG A 177 -12.56 13.82 1.44
N LEU A 178 -12.62 12.84 2.32
CA LEU A 178 -12.03 11.54 2.10
C LEU A 178 -12.95 10.70 1.20
N VAL A 179 -12.47 10.38 0.00
CA VAL A 179 -13.12 9.42 -0.89
C VAL A 179 -12.41 8.08 -0.73
N ARG A 180 -13.18 7.01 -0.50
CA ARG A 180 -12.67 5.64 -0.42
C ARG A 180 -13.35 4.76 -1.47
N HIS A 181 -12.53 4.03 -2.22
CA HIS A 181 -12.98 3.04 -3.18
C HIS A 181 -12.37 1.69 -2.82
N GLY A 182 -13.21 0.67 -2.72
CA GLY A 182 -12.80 -0.70 -2.40
C GLY A 182 -12.81 -1.64 -3.61
N LYS A 183 -12.78 -2.94 -3.31
CA LYS A 183 -12.69 -4.03 -4.29
C LYS A 183 -13.76 -3.96 -5.37
N ASP A 184 -14.97 -3.53 -5.03
CA ASP A 184 -16.09 -3.51 -5.98
C ASP A 184 -15.96 -2.39 -7.02
N TYR A 185 -15.39 -1.25 -6.65
CA TYR A 185 -15.00 -0.22 -7.61
C TYR A 185 -13.87 -0.76 -8.51
N GLY A 186 -12.82 -1.33 -7.92
CA GLY A 186 -11.69 -1.86 -8.67
C GLY A 186 -12.05 -2.95 -9.68
N LYS A 187 -13.02 -3.82 -9.36
CA LYS A 187 -13.50 -4.88 -10.26
C LYS A 187 -14.24 -4.33 -11.50
N GLN A 188 -14.78 -3.12 -11.41
CA GLN A 188 -15.47 -2.43 -12.51
C GLN A 188 -14.52 -1.64 -13.40
N LEU A 189 -13.23 -1.58 -13.05
CA LEU A 189 -12.24 -0.90 -13.87
C LEU A 189 -11.96 -1.67 -15.16
N THR A 190 -11.81 -0.92 -16.24
CA THR A 190 -11.59 -1.35 -17.61
C THR A 190 -10.52 -0.47 -18.25
N GLU A 191 -10.22 -0.72 -19.52
CA GLU A 191 -9.30 0.12 -20.32
C GLU A 191 -9.77 1.57 -20.45
N SER A 192 -11.09 1.80 -20.44
CA SER A 192 -11.65 3.12 -20.68
C SER A 192 -11.67 4.02 -19.44
N ASN A 193 -11.75 3.47 -18.23
CA ASN A 193 -11.96 4.24 -17.00
C ASN A 193 -10.82 4.15 -15.97
N ILE A 194 -9.82 3.28 -16.18
CA ILE A 194 -8.70 3.16 -15.24
C ILE A 194 -7.89 4.47 -15.14
N ARG A 195 -7.81 5.23 -16.23
CA ARG A 195 -7.17 6.54 -16.25
C ARG A 195 -7.88 7.52 -15.32
N ASP A 196 -9.21 7.48 -15.28
CA ASP A 196 -10.01 8.34 -14.41
C ASP A 196 -9.77 8.00 -12.93
N ALA A 197 -9.60 6.70 -12.60
CA ALA A 197 -9.25 6.27 -11.26
C ALA A 197 -7.89 6.85 -10.80
N PHE A 198 -6.88 6.84 -11.68
CA PHE A 198 -5.60 7.49 -11.41
C PHE A 198 -5.73 9.02 -11.34
N GLN A 199 -6.50 9.65 -12.22
CA GLN A 199 -6.74 11.10 -12.17
C GLN A 199 -7.41 11.52 -10.86
N LEU A 200 -8.41 10.77 -10.41
CA LEU A 200 -9.04 10.96 -9.11
C LEU A 200 -8.02 10.84 -7.98
N PHE A 201 -7.24 9.75 -7.97
CA PHE A 201 -6.21 9.52 -6.95
C PHE A 201 -5.13 10.61 -6.95
N LEU A 202 -4.73 11.11 -8.10
CA LEU A 202 -3.69 12.14 -8.26
C LEU A 202 -4.22 13.56 -8.05
N ASN A 203 -5.47 13.71 -7.60
CA ASN A 203 -6.11 15.01 -7.44
C ASN A 203 -6.00 15.84 -8.73
N ALA A 204 -6.36 15.25 -9.88
CA ALA A 204 -6.42 15.99 -11.14
C ALA A 204 -7.46 17.12 -11.05
N THR A 205 -7.12 18.27 -11.63
CA THR A 205 -8.05 19.39 -11.86
C THR A 205 -9.17 18.99 -12.82
N PRO A 206 -10.29 19.75 -12.88
CA PRO A 206 -11.38 19.45 -13.82
C PRO A 206 -10.96 19.39 -15.29
N ASP A 207 -9.90 20.11 -15.68
CA ASP A 207 -9.32 20.04 -17.03
C ASP A 207 -8.24 18.94 -17.19
N GLY A 208 -8.11 18.05 -16.21
CA GLY A 208 -7.28 16.86 -16.26
C GLY A 208 -5.80 17.07 -15.93
N ARG A 209 -5.38 18.27 -15.51
CA ARG A 209 -4.00 18.54 -15.10
C ARG A 209 -3.74 18.01 -13.71
N VAL A 210 -2.55 17.44 -13.51
CA VAL A 210 -2.05 16.89 -12.25
C VAL A 210 -0.83 17.68 -11.78
N ASN A 211 -0.56 17.67 -10.48
CA ASN A 211 0.64 18.31 -9.94
C ASN A 211 1.89 17.57 -10.45
N GLN A 212 2.75 18.27 -11.19
CA GLN A 212 3.93 17.67 -11.81
C GLN A 212 4.92 17.12 -10.77
N ALA A 213 5.17 17.84 -9.68
CA ALA A 213 6.09 17.38 -8.64
C ALA A 213 5.62 16.07 -7.99
N LEU A 214 4.31 15.93 -7.75
CA LEU A 214 3.71 14.68 -7.28
C LEU A 214 3.94 13.54 -8.27
N ILE A 215 3.66 13.76 -9.55
CA ILE A 215 3.88 12.73 -10.59
C ILE A 215 5.35 12.34 -10.69
N HIS A 216 6.26 13.31 -10.69
CA HIS A 216 7.69 13.04 -10.74
C HIS A 216 8.16 12.23 -9.54
N SER A 217 7.69 12.55 -8.32
CA SER A 217 8.01 11.78 -7.11
C SER A 217 7.49 10.34 -7.20
N LEU A 218 6.23 10.13 -7.58
CA LEU A 218 5.66 8.77 -7.68
C LEU A 218 6.32 7.96 -8.79
N LEU A 219 6.57 8.57 -9.95
CA LEU A 219 7.24 7.90 -11.07
C LEU A 219 8.69 7.57 -10.75
N HIS A 220 9.38 8.41 -9.97
CA HIS A 220 10.72 8.10 -9.48
C HIS A 220 10.68 6.76 -8.71
N ASP A 221 9.83 6.65 -7.70
CA ASP A 221 9.77 5.46 -6.84
C ASP A 221 9.34 4.20 -7.63
N VAL A 222 8.37 4.32 -8.55
CA VAL A 222 7.96 3.22 -9.44
C VAL A 222 9.10 2.77 -10.36
N ARG A 223 9.93 3.70 -10.88
CA ARG A 223 11.09 3.35 -11.72
C ARG A 223 12.17 2.62 -10.93
N GLN A 224 12.36 2.95 -9.65
CA GLN A 224 13.29 2.23 -8.78
C GLN A 224 12.85 0.76 -8.60
N ILE A 225 11.55 0.54 -8.34
CA ILE A 225 10.97 -0.81 -8.28
C ILE A 225 11.12 -1.53 -9.63
N GLN A 226 10.85 -0.84 -10.74
CA GLN A 226 10.99 -1.40 -12.09
C GLN A 226 12.43 -1.84 -12.37
N GLY A 227 13.41 -0.98 -12.09
CA GLY A 227 14.83 -1.24 -12.28
C GLY A 227 15.28 -2.48 -11.50
N TRP A 228 14.95 -2.55 -10.21
CA TRP A 228 15.24 -3.73 -9.39
C TRP A 228 14.59 -5.00 -9.96
N SER A 229 13.31 -4.92 -10.32
CA SER A 229 12.55 -6.07 -10.82
C SER A 229 13.07 -6.63 -12.14
N HIS A 230 13.70 -5.80 -12.96
CA HIS A 230 14.26 -6.20 -14.26
C HIS A 230 15.56 -6.98 -14.10
N CYS A 231 16.33 -6.72 -13.04
CA CYS A 231 17.65 -7.28 -12.83
C CYS A 231 17.65 -8.51 -11.91
N GLN A 232 16.69 -8.60 -10.99
CA GLN A 232 16.62 -9.70 -10.03
C GLN A 232 16.00 -10.97 -10.68
N THR A 233 16.49 -12.15 -10.30
CA THR A 233 15.91 -13.45 -10.73
C THR A 233 15.54 -14.36 -9.56
N THR A 234 15.80 -13.92 -8.33
CA THR A 234 15.63 -14.68 -7.09
C THR A 234 14.16 -14.78 -6.67
N PHE A 235 13.38 -13.72 -6.86
CA PHE A 235 12.01 -13.62 -6.39
C PHE A 235 11.00 -13.73 -7.52
N ARG A 236 9.93 -14.48 -7.24
CA ARG A 236 8.68 -14.44 -8.00
C ARG A 236 7.58 -13.97 -7.06
N LEU A 237 7.19 -12.71 -7.22
CA LEU A 237 6.17 -12.08 -6.40
C LEU A 237 4.79 -12.29 -7.05
N TYR A 238 3.87 -12.90 -6.31
CA TYR A 238 2.49 -13.13 -6.75
C TYR A 238 1.54 -12.45 -5.78
N SER A 239 0.54 -11.74 -6.31
CA SER A 239 -0.43 -11.02 -5.47
C SER A 239 0.20 -9.94 -4.56
N SER A 240 1.41 -9.47 -4.89
CA SER A 240 2.04 -8.32 -4.26
C SER A 240 1.53 -7.01 -4.85
N SER A 241 1.64 -5.94 -4.07
CA SER A 241 1.19 -4.61 -4.46
C SER A 241 2.33 -3.61 -4.40
N VAL A 242 2.28 -2.63 -5.29
CA VAL A 242 2.98 -1.36 -5.13
C VAL A 242 1.99 -0.42 -4.48
N LEU A 243 2.39 0.19 -3.37
CA LEU A 243 1.57 1.15 -2.64
C LEU A 243 1.96 2.56 -3.08
N LEU A 244 1.04 3.29 -3.71
CA LEU A 244 1.24 4.69 -4.06
C LEU A 244 0.72 5.56 -2.92
N LEU A 245 1.54 6.51 -2.46
CA LEU A 245 1.31 7.28 -1.25
C LEU A 245 1.66 8.74 -1.48
N TYR A 246 0.86 9.66 -0.94
CA TYR A 246 1.25 11.06 -0.73
C TYR A 246 0.36 11.70 0.33
N ASP A 247 0.79 12.84 0.88
CA ASP A 247 -0.02 13.64 1.79
C ASP A 247 -0.72 14.79 1.04
N ALA A 248 -2.05 14.79 1.06
CA ALA A 248 -2.83 15.86 0.44
C ALA A 248 -2.67 17.22 1.15
N ALA A 249 -2.37 17.24 2.45
CA ALA A 249 -2.11 18.48 3.18
C ALA A 249 -0.84 19.17 2.65
N HIS A 250 0.23 18.38 2.45
CA HIS A 250 1.45 18.86 1.82
C HIS A 250 1.20 19.35 0.37
N LEU A 251 0.42 18.59 -0.41
CA LEU A 251 0.06 18.98 -1.78
C LEU A 251 -0.68 20.32 -1.83
N LYS A 252 -1.64 20.56 -0.92
CA LYS A 252 -2.38 21.83 -0.80
C LYS A 252 -1.43 22.99 -0.52
N THR A 253 -0.47 22.81 0.38
CA THR A 253 0.53 23.84 0.73
C THR A 253 1.40 24.21 -0.47
N SER A 254 1.93 23.22 -1.19
CA SER A 254 2.73 23.44 -2.40
C SER A 254 1.94 24.16 -3.51
N MET A 255 0.65 23.85 -3.67
CA MET A 255 -0.23 24.55 -4.61
C MET A 255 -0.50 26.01 -4.23
N LYS A 256 -0.64 26.32 -2.93
CA LYS A 256 -0.81 27.70 -2.44
C LYS A 256 0.44 28.54 -2.67
N GLN A 257 1.64 27.99 -2.41
CA GLN A 257 2.91 28.66 -2.65
C GLN A 257 3.14 28.99 -4.12
N SER A 258 2.86 28.05 -5.03
CA SER A 258 2.97 28.28 -6.48
C SER A 258 2.07 29.41 -6.99
N LYS A 259 0.84 29.53 -6.46
CA LYS A 259 -0.08 30.64 -6.77
C LYS A 259 0.40 32.00 -6.24
N SER A 260 1.12 32.01 -5.12
CA SER A 260 1.69 33.24 -4.54
C SER A 260 2.91 33.75 -5.32
N LEU A 261 3.65 32.87 -5.99
CA LEU A 261 4.84 33.21 -6.78
C LEU A 261 4.53 33.66 -8.21
N THR A 262 3.30 33.39 -8.68
CA THR A 262 2.83 33.76 -10.02
C THR A 262 1.96 35.02 -10.03
N ARG A 263 1.85 35.72 -8.89
CA ARG A 263 1.26 37.06 -8.72
C ARG A 263 2.35 38.08 -8.51
#